data_AF-A0A815RHK2-F1
#
_entry.id   AF-A0A815RHK2-F1
#
_cell.length_a   1.000
_cell.length_b   1.000
_cell.length_c   1.000
_cell.angle_alpha   90.00
_cell.angle_beta   90.00
_cell.angle_gamma   90.00
#
_symmetry.space_group_name_H-M   'P 1'
#
loop_
_entity.id
_entity.type
_entity.pdbx_description
1 polymer ?
#
loop_
_entity_poly.entity_id
_entity_poly.type
_entity_poly.pdbx_seq_one_letter_code
_entity_poly.pdbx_strand_id
1 'polypeptide(L)' 'MGRVIRAQRKGGSAIFRARTFHRKGPAKFRSLDYAERQGYLRGVVKDIIHDPGRGVPLAV' A
#
# COMPACT_ATOMS: atom_id res chain seq x y z
N MET A 1 7.08 2.85 39.42
CA MET A 1 6.84 3.08 37.98
C MET A 1 7.70 2.12 37.17
N GLY A 2 7.11 1.35 36.25
CA GLY A 2 7.80 0.29 35.50
C GLY A 2 8.41 0.77 34.17
N ARG A 3 9.28 -0.06 33.57
CA ARG A 3 9.88 0.21 32.26
C ARG A 3 8.86 0.01 31.13
N VAL A 4 8.90 0.87 30.11
CA VAL A 4 8.06 0.74 28.91
C VAL A 4 8.43 -0.53 28.14
N ILE A 5 7.47 -1.44 28.00
CA ILE A 5 7.68 -2.72 27.32
C ILE A 5 7.68 -2.58 25.79
N ARG A 6 8.26 -3.55 25.09
CA ARG A 6 8.36 -3.54 23.61
C ARG A 6 7.02 -3.34 22.92
N ALA A 7 5.93 -3.91 23.43
CA ALA A 7 4.60 -3.77 22.84
C ALA A 7 4.14 -2.30 22.80
N GLN A 8 4.33 -1.56 23.89
CA GLN A 8 4.00 -0.14 23.98
C GLN A 8 4.88 0.71 23.05
N ARG A 9 6.17 0.36 22.92
CA ARG A 9 7.11 1.08 22.04
C ARG A 9 6.77 0.97 20.55
N LYS A 10 6.11 -0.10 20.10
CA LYS A 10 5.72 -0.26 18.68
C LYS A 10 4.77 0.84 18.18
N GLY A 11 3.91 1.38 19.06
CA GLY A 11 3.03 2.51 18.74
C GLY A 11 3.63 3.88 19.08
N GLY A 12 4.51 3.95 20.09
CA GLY A 12 5.08 5.21 20.59
C GLY A 12 6.45 5.62 20.02
N SER A 13 7.11 4.79 19.21
CA SER A 13 8.47 5.06 18.70
C SER A 13 8.55 5.04 17.18
N ALA A 14 9.28 6.00 16.60
CA ALA A 14 9.52 6.07 15.15
C ALA A 14 10.36 4.90 14.60
N ILE A 15 11.11 4.20 15.46
CA ILE A 15 12.00 3.07 15.08
C ILE A 15 11.20 1.91 14.46
N PHE A 16 9.96 1.71 14.89
CA PHE A 16 9.11 0.60 14.43
C PHE A 16 8.21 0.97 13.24
N ARG A 17 8.38 2.16 12.65
CA ARG A 17 7.63 2.56 11.45
C ARG A 17 8.05 1.72 10.24
N ALA A 18 7.11 1.51 9.33
CA ALA A 18 7.39 0.83 8.07
C ALA A 18 8.38 1.65 7.23
N ARG A 19 9.37 0.99 6.62
CA ARG A 19 10.27 1.62 5.64
C ARG A 19 9.54 1.72 4.29
N THR A 20 9.09 2.91 3.93
CA THR A 20 8.24 3.14 2.75
C THR A 20 8.94 3.84 1.58
N PHE A 21 10.20 4.26 1.73
CA PHE A 21 10.92 5.08 0.74
C PHE A 21 10.97 4.49 -0.68
N HIS A 22 11.12 3.16 -0.81
CA HIS A 22 11.16 2.49 -2.12
C HIS A 22 9.81 1.98 -2.61
N ARG A 23 8.72 2.13 -1.84
CA ARG A 23 7.40 1.68 -2.27
C ARG A 23 6.95 2.47 -3.48
N LYS A 24 6.44 1.78 -4.50
CA LYS A 24 5.99 2.38 -5.76
C LYS A 24 4.69 3.16 -5.61
N GLY A 25 3.85 2.76 -4.66
CA GLY A 25 2.60 3.45 -4.34
C GLY A 25 1.58 2.51 -3.72
N PRO A 26 0.43 3.03 -3.27
CA PRO A 26 -0.65 2.19 -2.80
C PRO A 26 -1.37 1.52 -3.98
N ALA A 27 -1.44 0.20 -3.98
CA ALA A 27 -2.31 -0.54 -4.90
C ALA A 27 -3.77 -0.30 -4.54
N LYS A 28 -4.55 0.27 -5.48
CA LYS A 28 -5.95 0.61 -5.28
C LYS A 28 -6.72 0.41 -6.59
N PHE A 29 -8.00 0.07 -6.46
CA PHE A 29 -8.93 0.21 -7.57
C PHE A 29 -9.20 1.69 -7.86
N ARG A 30 -9.78 1.94 -9.03
CA ARG A 30 -10.30 3.26 -9.39
C ARG A 30 -11.39 3.71 -8.42
N SER A 31 -11.64 5.01 -8.36
CA SER A 31 -12.83 5.52 -7.70
C SER A 31 -14.10 4.97 -8.36
N LEU A 32 -15.03 4.46 -7.56
CA LEU A 32 -16.30 3.91 -8.02
C LEU A 32 -17.23 5.03 -8.51
N ASP A 33 -17.15 5.35 -9.80
CA ASP A 33 -17.99 6.34 -10.47
C ASP A 33 -19.15 5.71 -11.27
N TYR A 34 -19.96 6.55 -11.92
CA TYR A 34 -21.12 6.10 -12.69
C TYR A 34 -20.75 5.08 -13.79
N ALA A 35 -19.61 5.28 -14.45
CA ALA A 35 -19.18 4.41 -15.55
C ALA A 35 -18.89 2.98 -15.08
N GLU A 36 -18.35 2.79 -13.86
CA GLU A 36 -18.16 1.44 -13.29
C GLU A 36 -19.46 0.82 -12.77
N ARG A 37 -20.37 1.66 -12.25
CA ARG A 37 -21.61 1.19 -11.64
C ARG A 37 -22.65 0.74 -12.66
N GLN A 38 -22.72 1.43 -13.79
CA GLN A 38 -23.78 1.25 -14.79
C GLN A 38 -23.24 0.78 -16.15
N GLY A 39 -21.93 0.56 -16.27
CA GLY A 39 -21.29 0.16 -17.51
C GLY A 39 -20.05 -0.69 -17.27
N TYR A 40 -19.11 -0.63 -18.22
CA TYR A 40 -17.81 -1.30 -18.10
C TYR A 40 -16.71 -0.35 -18.56
N LEU A 41 -15.51 -0.56 -18.03
CA LEU A 41 -14.32 0.16 -18.46
C LEU A 41 -13.27 -0.82 -18.97
N ARG A 42 -12.43 -0.33 -19.89
CA ARG A 42 -11.25 -1.05 -20.37
C ARG A 42 -10.04 -0.15 -20.18
N GLY A 43 -9.00 -0.71 -19.57
CA GLY A 43 -7.68 -0.12 -19.49
C GLY A 43 -6.66 -1.06 -20.12
N VAL A 44 -5.49 -0.54 -20.45
CA VAL A 44 -4.35 -1.32 -20.93
C VAL A 44 -3.32 -1.36 -19.81
N VAL A 45 -2.83 -2.56 -19.49
CA VAL A 45 -1.66 -2.71 -18.60
C VAL A 45 -0.44 -2.27 -19.38
N LYS A 46 0.19 -1.18 -18.94
CA LYS A 46 1.41 -0.64 -19.54
C LYS A 46 2.61 -1.45 -19.08
N ASP A 47 2.70 -1.71 -17.78
CA ASP A 47 3.83 -2.42 -17.18
C ASP A 47 3.41 -3.30 -15.99
N ILE A 48 4.21 -4.33 -15.73
CA ILE A 48 4.13 -5.15 -14.51
C ILE A 48 5.44 -4.98 -13.74
N ILE A 49 5.37 -4.36 -12.57
CA ILE A 49 6.55 -3.93 -11.80
C ILE A 49 6.61 -4.58 -10.41
N HIS A 50 7.81 -4.70 -9.87
CA HIS A 50 8.02 -5.08 -8.47
C HIS A 50 7.89 -3.88 -7.53
N ASP A 51 7.16 -4.05 -6.42
CA ASP A 51 7.01 -3.09 -5.32
C ASP A 51 7.74 -3.59 -4.05
N PRO A 52 8.86 -2.97 -3.64
CA PRO A 52 9.64 -3.44 -2.49
C PRO A 52 8.83 -3.56 -1.20
N GLY A 53 8.94 -4.72 -0.54
CA GLY A 53 8.17 -5.04 0.67
C GLY A 53 6.76 -5.58 0.39
N ARG A 54 6.41 -5.83 -0.88
CA ARG A 54 5.21 -6.54 -1.33
C ARG A 54 5.62 -7.87 -1.98
N GLY A 55 4.93 -8.95 -1.62
CA GLY A 55 5.19 -10.29 -2.18
C GLY A 55 4.60 -10.55 -3.57
N VAL A 56 3.91 -9.56 -4.15
CA VAL A 56 3.22 -9.66 -5.45
C VAL A 56 3.53 -8.44 -6.32
N PRO A 57 3.53 -8.58 -7.65
CA PRO A 57 3.79 -7.46 -8.57
C PRO A 57 2.61 -6.47 -8.62
N LEU A 58 2.87 -5.26 -9.14
CA LEU A 58 1.86 -4.24 -9.45
C LEU A 58 1.71 -4.11 -10.96
N ALA A 59 0.46 -3.97 -11.42
CA ALA A 59 0.14 -3.54 -12.77
C ALA A 59 -0.04 -2.02 -12.80
N VAL A 60 0.55 -1.36 -13.80
CA VAL A 60 0.45 0.09 -14.06
C VAL A 60 -0.21 0.34 -15.39
#